data_AF-A0AAD1YXI0-F1
#
_entry.id   AF-A0AAD1YXI0-F1
#
_cell.length_a   1.000
_cell.length_b   1.000
_cell.length_c   1.000
_cell.angle_alpha   90.00
_cell.angle_beta   90.00
_cell.angle_gamma   90.00
#
_symmetry.space_group_name_H-M   'P 1'
#
loop_
_entity.id
_entity.type
_entity.pdbx_description
1 polymer ?
#
loop_
_entity_poly.entity_id
_entity_poly.type
_entity_poly.pdbx_seq_one_letter_code
_entity_poly.pdbx_strand_id
1 'polypeptide(L)'
;MRPKTEYKRRNKTGSSPTSTRPTSPIGSDPTSSRTSPSSAALLDRGLVTEELAIFESLRISPEPNVNPRSFPYSVKQQCWEKAQKIKGRDPDRWRRDPLGNTVFRKLVGCPGCLCHDYDHIIPYSKGGKSTLENCQVLQATVNRSKGNRTELSKADLIQKSAYCRVSDRDMDLLELSAYGNVRRGQDSGGCNIQ
;
A
#
# COMPACT_ATOMS: atom_id res chain seq x y z
N MET A 1 59.07 -11.13 6.92
CA MET A 1 59.19 -10.00 5.96
C MET A 1 57.81 -9.63 5.46
N ARG A 2 57.34 -8.40 5.77
CA ARG A 2 56.11 -7.80 5.26
C ARG A 2 56.51 -6.55 4.47
N PRO A 3 56.03 -6.32 3.25
CA PRO A 3 56.16 -5.01 2.62
C PRO A 3 55.01 -4.12 3.09
N LYS A 4 55.35 -3.00 3.73
CA LYS A 4 54.48 -1.82 3.84
C LYS A 4 54.62 -1.05 2.54
N THR A 5 53.52 -0.79 1.85
CA THR A 5 53.47 0.24 0.80
C THR A 5 52.66 1.42 1.31
N GLU A 6 53.39 2.50 1.52
CA GLU A 6 52.93 3.83 1.89
C GLU A 6 53.01 4.69 0.63
N TYR A 7 51.89 5.22 0.11
CA TYR A 7 51.94 6.30 -0.88
C TYR A 7 50.77 7.28 -0.78
N LYS A 8 51.15 8.49 -0.35
CA LYS A 8 50.73 9.83 -0.79
C LYS A 8 49.25 10.23 -0.76
N ARG A 9 48.96 11.07 0.25
CA ARG A 9 47.93 12.12 0.23
C ARG A 9 48.09 13.02 -1.00
N ARG A 10 46.97 13.31 -1.68
CA ARG A 10 46.87 14.38 -2.67
C ARG A 10 45.65 15.24 -2.32
N ASN A 11 45.90 16.41 -1.72
CA ASN A 11 44.92 17.49 -1.66
C ASN A 11 44.81 18.11 -3.06
N LYS A 12 43.60 18.20 -3.60
CA LYS A 12 43.30 19.13 -4.69
C LYS A 12 41.89 19.69 -4.52
N THR A 13 41.88 20.99 -4.30
CA THR A 13 40.76 21.93 -4.39
C THR A 13 40.10 21.85 -5.76
N GLY A 14 38.77 21.97 -5.80
CA GLY A 14 38.00 22.02 -7.04
C GLY A 14 36.52 22.29 -6.76
N SER A 15 36.06 23.46 -7.15
CA SER A 15 34.83 24.15 -6.75
C SER A 15 33.53 23.51 -7.26
N SER A 16 32.45 23.72 -6.50
CA SER A 16 31.05 23.49 -6.89
C SER A 16 30.64 24.30 -8.14
N PRO A 17 29.79 23.77 -9.02
CA PRO A 17 29.02 24.58 -9.96
C PRO A 17 27.63 24.92 -9.40
N THR A 18 27.43 26.20 -9.11
CA THR A 18 26.15 26.89 -8.88
C THR A 18 25.74 27.60 -10.17
N SER A 19 24.51 27.36 -10.66
CA SER A 19 23.68 28.21 -11.56
C SER A 19 22.56 27.33 -12.13
N THR A 20 21.29 27.73 -12.31
CA THR A 20 20.64 29.05 -12.30
C THR A 20 19.12 28.84 -12.27
N ARG A 21 18.42 29.64 -11.46
CA ARG A 21 16.96 29.75 -11.43
C ARG A 21 16.54 30.93 -12.32
N PRO A 22 15.56 30.81 -13.21
CA PRO A 22 14.96 31.99 -13.85
C PRO A 22 13.94 32.62 -12.90
N THR A 23 14.18 33.88 -12.58
CA THR A 23 13.25 34.79 -11.90
C THR A 23 12.61 35.66 -12.99
N SER A 24 11.29 35.77 -13.00
CA SER A 24 10.56 36.78 -13.80
C SER A 24 9.68 37.63 -12.87
N PRO A 25 9.46 38.91 -13.18
CA PRO A 25 9.26 39.94 -12.16
C PRO A 25 7.80 40.27 -11.85
N ILE A 26 7.68 40.95 -10.71
CA ILE A 26 6.51 41.56 -10.07
C ILE A 26 5.96 42.75 -10.88
N GLY A 27 4.64 42.92 -10.84
CA GLY A 27 3.91 44.17 -11.11
C GLY A 27 2.42 43.87 -11.15
N SER A 28 1.69 44.00 -10.04
CA SER A 28 1.09 45.22 -9.46
C SER A 28 -0.43 45.24 -9.67
N ASP A 29 -1.16 44.87 -8.61
CA ASP A 29 -2.56 45.24 -8.32
C ASP A 29 -2.74 46.77 -8.39
N PRO A 30 -3.91 47.32 -8.78
CA PRO A 30 -4.99 47.47 -7.78
C PRO A 30 -6.45 47.44 -8.29
N THR A 31 -7.34 47.34 -7.30
CA THR A 31 -8.65 48.02 -7.14
C THR A 31 -9.93 47.19 -7.27
N SER A 32 -10.46 46.87 -6.09
CA SER A 32 -11.88 46.88 -5.67
C SER A 32 -12.94 47.31 -6.70
N SER A 33 -13.91 46.41 -6.95
CA SER A 33 -15.33 46.79 -7.03
C SER A 33 -16.25 45.62 -6.65
N ARG A 34 -16.94 45.78 -5.52
CA ARG A 34 -18.11 44.98 -5.12
C ARG A 34 -19.27 45.30 -6.07
N THR A 35 -19.92 44.30 -6.66
CA THR A 35 -21.32 44.38 -7.12
C THR A 35 -21.99 43.01 -7.05
N SER A 36 -23.22 43.05 -6.53
CA SER A 36 -24.15 42.01 -6.07
C SER A 36 -24.58 40.94 -7.10
N PRO A 37 -25.19 39.81 -6.65
CA PRO A 37 -25.70 38.78 -7.55
C PRO A 37 -26.95 39.27 -8.29
N SER A 38 -26.93 39.20 -9.62
CA SER A 38 -28.10 39.46 -10.45
C SER A 38 -29.02 38.23 -10.46
N SER A 39 -30.28 38.47 -10.14
CA SER A 39 -31.37 37.51 -10.06
C SER A 39 -31.68 36.94 -11.45
N ALA A 40 -31.33 35.66 -11.69
CA ALA A 40 -31.79 34.95 -12.87
C ALA A 40 -33.21 34.41 -12.60
N ALA A 41 -34.17 34.95 -13.32
CA ALA A 41 -35.58 34.62 -13.26
C ALA A 41 -35.85 33.13 -13.55
N LEU A 42 -36.72 32.54 -12.73
CA LEU A 42 -37.39 31.27 -13.00
C LEU A 42 -38.26 31.43 -14.24
N LEU A 43 -37.82 30.87 -15.37
CA LEU A 43 -38.73 30.48 -16.44
C LEU A 43 -39.15 29.04 -16.18
N ASP A 44 -40.37 28.93 -15.64
CA ASP A 44 -41.21 27.76 -15.72
C ASP A 44 -41.33 27.34 -17.18
N ARG A 45 -40.63 26.26 -17.53
CA ARG A 45 -40.76 25.62 -18.83
C ARG A 45 -40.78 24.13 -18.58
N GLY A 46 -41.99 23.64 -18.35
CA GLY A 46 -42.28 22.21 -18.36
C GLY A 46 -41.67 21.57 -19.60
N LEU A 47 -40.62 20.79 -19.38
CA LEU A 47 -39.94 20.04 -20.42
C LEU A 47 -39.68 18.61 -19.94
N VAL A 48 -40.66 17.78 -20.28
CA VAL A 48 -40.52 16.44 -20.84
C VAL A 48 -39.79 15.39 -19.97
N THR A 49 -40.62 14.47 -19.49
CA THR A 49 -40.42 13.12 -18.94
C THR A 49 -39.47 12.18 -19.71
N GLU A 50 -38.59 12.67 -20.58
CA GLU A 50 -37.68 11.85 -21.39
C GLU A 50 -36.25 11.73 -20.83
N GLU A 51 -35.77 12.68 -20.00
CA GLU A 51 -34.45 12.54 -19.35
C GLU A 51 -34.39 11.43 -18.28
N LEU A 52 -35.53 11.11 -17.65
CA LEU A 52 -35.63 10.00 -16.69
C LEU A 52 -35.58 8.63 -17.39
N ALA A 53 -36.01 8.53 -18.65
CA ALA A 53 -35.96 7.28 -19.41
C ALA A 53 -34.53 6.92 -19.85
N ILE A 54 -33.69 7.93 -20.09
CA ILE A 54 -32.28 7.71 -20.46
C ILE A 54 -31.48 7.18 -19.26
N PHE A 55 -31.78 7.63 -18.03
CA PHE A 55 -31.17 7.07 -16.81
C PHE A 55 -31.62 5.63 -16.51
N GLU A 56 -32.82 5.25 -16.93
CA GLU A 56 -33.34 3.89 -16.74
C GLU A 56 -32.70 2.87 -17.70
N SER A 57 -32.19 3.34 -18.84
CA SER A 57 -31.48 2.53 -19.84
C SER A 57 -30.03 2.15 -19.46
N LEU A 58 -29.51 2.71 -18.36
CA LEU A 58 -28.24 2.29 -17.74
C LEU A 58 -28.43 1.30 -16.58
N ARG A 59 -29.57 0.58 -16.55
CA ARG A 59 -29.71 -0.60 -15.69
C ARG A 59 -28.76 -1.70 -16.17
N ILE A 60 -27.53 -1.64 -15.68
CA ILE A 60 -26.64 -2.80 -15.56
C ILE A 60 -27.47 -3.88 -14.86
N SER A 61 -27.68 -5.00 -15.55
CA SER A 61 -28.43 -6.15 -15.05
C SER A 61 -28.16 -6.37 -13.54
N PRO A 62 -29.18 -6.33 -12.67
CA PRO A 62 -29.02 -6.37 -11.22
C PRO A 62 -28.84 -7.81 -10.73
N GLU A 63 -28.08 -8.62 -11.46
CA GLU A 63 -27.54 -9.86 -10.95
C GLU A 63 -26.17 -9.52 -10.37
N PRO A 64 -26.07 -9.11 -9.07
CA PRO A 64 -24.77 -8.93 -8.44
C PRO A 64 -24.03 -10.24 -8.62
N ASN A 65 -22.90 -10.20 -9.32
CA ASN A 65 -22.07 -11.38 -9.50
C ASN A 65 -21.76 -11.91 -8.09
N VAL A 66 -22.41 -13.01 -7.71
CA VAL A 66 -22.49 -13.49 -6.32
C VAL A 66 -21.09 -13.82 -5.77
N ASN A 67 -20.10 -13.93 -6.66
CA ASN A 67 -18.71 -14.18 -6.33
C ASN A 67 -17.77 -13.25 -7.13
N PRO A 68 -17.60 -11.98 -6.71
CA PRO A 68 -16.65 -11.09 -7.37
C PRO A 68 -15.22 -11.63 -7.22
N ARG A 69 -14.38 -11.44 -8.25
CA ARG A 69 -12.98 -11.88 -8.21
C ARG A 69 -12.18 -11.20 -7.10
N SER A 70 -12.46 -9.93 -6.79
CA SER A 70 -11.79 -9.22 -5.71
C SER A 70 -12.44 -9.52 -4.36
N PHE A 71 -11.63 -9.72 -3.33
CA PHE A 71 -12.14 -9.83 -1.96
C PHE A 71 -12.84 -8.53 -1.52
N PRO A 72 -14.04 -8.62 -0.92
CA PRO A 72 -14.69 -7.46 -0.30
C PRO A 72 -13.86 -6.96 0.89
N TYR A 73 -14.07 -5.70 1.27
CA TYR A 73 -13.26 -5.04 2.31
C TYR A 73 -13.33 -5.77 3.66
N SER A 74 -14.52 -6.23 4.07
CA SER A 74 -14.72 -6.99 5.31
C SER A 74 -13.88 -8.27 5.33
N VAL A 75 -13.81 -8.99 4.21
CA VAL A 75 -12.98 -10.20 4.07
C VAL A 75 -11.50 -9.85 4.13
N LYS A 76 -11.06 -8.77 3.48
CA LYS A 76 -9.66 -8.30 3.56
C LYS A 76 -9.24 -7.97 5.00
N GLN A 77 -10.11 -7.33 5.76
CA GLN A 77 -9.87 -7.02 7.17
C GLN A 77 -9.71 -8.30 8.00
N GLN A 78 -10.67 -9.22 7.91
CA GLN A 78 -10.62 -10.50 8.63
C GLN A 78 -9.43 -11.37 8.18
N CYS A 79 -9.06 -11.31 6.91
CA CYS A 79 -7.90 -12.00 6.35
C CYS A 79 -6.57 -11.47 6.91
N TRP A 80 -6.48 -10.15 7.15
CA TRP A 80 -5.35 -9.56 7.86
C TRP A 80 -5.31 -10.01 9.33
N GLU A 81 -6.45 -10.04 10.00
CA GLU A 81 -6.57 -10.49 11.39
C GLU A 81 -6.18 -11.95 11.57
N LYS A 82 -6.50 -12.79 10.58
CA LYS A 82 -6.13 -14.21 10.49
C LYS A 82 -4.63 -14.43 10.29
N ALA A 83 -3.91 -13.48 9.66
CA ALA A 83 -2.49 -13.63 9.38
C ALA A 83 -1.65 -13.70 10.66
N GLN A 84 -0.47 -14.33 10.59
CA GLN A 84 0.36 -14.56 11.78
C GLN A 84 0.85 -13.24 12.38
N LYS A 85 0.69 -13.08 13.70
CA LYS A 85 1.18 -11.90 14.45
C LYS A 85 2.69 -11.97 14.66
N ILE A 86 3.36 -10.81 14.68
CA ILE A 86 4.78 -10.70 15.03
C ILE A 86 4.90 -10.33 16.51
N LYS A 87 5.65 -11.11 17.29
CA LYS A 87 5.89 -10.83 18.72
C LYS A 87 6.55 -9.46 18.89
N GLY A 88 6.15 -8.70 19.91
CA GLY A 88 6.66 -7.34 20.19
C GLY A 88 6.21 -6.25 19.21
N ARG A 89 5.34 -6.57 18.24
CA ARG A 89 4.86 -5.63 17.21
C ARG A 89 3.35 -5.45 17.26
N ASP A 90 2.88 -4.28 16.83
CA ASP A 90 1.45 -4.01 16.70
C ASP A 90 0.83 -4.93 15.61
N PRO A 91 -0.08 -5.84 15.97
CA PRO A 91 -0.71 -6.75 15.02
C PRO A 91 -1.62 -6.04 14.00
N ASP A 92 -2.02 -4.80 14.23
CA ASP A 92 -2.80 -4.03 13.26
C ASP A 92 -1.94 -3.50 12.11
N ARG A 93 -0.62 -3.39 12.35
CA ARG A 93 0.37 -2.80 11.43
C ARG A 93 1.29 -3.83 10.81
N TRP A 94 1.66 -4.86 11.58
CA TRP A 94 2.66 -5.85 11.21
C TRP A 94 2.10 -7.26 11.24
N ARG A 95 2.37 -8.04 10.18
CA ARG A 95 2.01 -9.47 10.09
C ARG A 95 3.12 -10.27 9.42
N ARG A 96 3.07 -11.58 9.59
CA ARG A 96 3.79 -12.57 8.78
C ARG A 96 2.83 -13.26 7.85
N ASP A 97 3.24 -13.39 6.59
CA ASP A 97 2.55 -14.23 5.62
C ASP A 97 2.74 -15.73 5.95
N PRO A 98 2.02 -16.65 5.28
CA PRO A 98 2.16 -18.10 5.50
C PRO A 98 3.55 -18.70 5.22
N LEU A 99 4.41 -17.94 4.54
CA LEU A 99 5.79 -18.31 4.22
C LEU A 99 6.80 -17.76 5.24
N GLY A 100 6.33 -16.92 6.17
CA GLY A 100 7.13 -16.31 7.23
C GLY A 100 7.69 -14.92 6.88
N ASN A 101 7.36 -14.36 5.71
CA ASN A 101 7.81 -13.03 5.31
C ASN A 101 7.08 -11.98 6.13
N THR A 102 7.83 -10.98 6.60
CA THR A 102 7.25 -9.82 7.28
C THR A 102 6.58 -8.90 6.25
N VAL A 103 5.35 -8.50 6.53
CA VAL A 103 4.57 -7.59 5.69
C VAL A 103 4.01 -6.44 6.52
N PHE A 104 3.87 -5.28 5.86
CA PHE A 104 3.41 -4.05 6.51
C PHE A 104 2.07 -3.59 5.96
N ARG A 105 1.14 -3.25 6.86
CA ARG A 105 -0.28 -3.02 6.53
C ARG A 105 -0.50 -1.92 5.49
N LYS A 106 0.32 -0.86 5.51
CA LYS A 106 0.19 0.27 4.56
C LYS A 106 0.71 -0.04 3.16
N LEU A 107 1.51 -1.09 2.99
CA LEU A 107 2.16 -1.42 1.73
C LEU A 107 1.37 -2.51 1.00
N VAL A 108 0.29 -2.12 0.32
CA VAL A 108 -0.57 -3.02 -0.47
C VAL A 108 -0.29 -2.83 -1.96
N GLY A 109 -0.16 -3.90 -2.75
CA GLY A 109 -0.08 -3.82 -4.22
C GLY A 109 1.25 -3.35 -4.81
N CYS A 110 2.23 -2.99 -3.98
CA CYS A 110 3.55 -2.54 -4.43
C CYS A 110 4.55 -3.70 -4.62
N PRO A 111 5.64 -3.52 -5.39
CA PRO A 111 6.63 -4.57 -5.64
C PRO A 111 7.72 -4.70 -4.55
N GLY A 112 7.60 -3.96 -3.44
CA GLY A 112 8.59 -4.00 -2.36
C GLY A 112 8.51 -5.27 -1.51
N CYS A 113 9.59 -5.60 -0.81
CA CYS A 113 9.67 -6.82 0.01
C CYS A 113 8.79 -6.80 1.27
N LEU A 114 8.32 -5.64 1.73
CA LEU A 114 7.34 -5.54 2.81
C LEU A 114 5.91 -5.39 2.29
N CYS A 115 5.75 -5.30 0.96
CA CYS A 115 4.46 -5.17 0.32
C CYS A 115 3.73 -6.50 0.29
N HIS A 116 2.41 -6.44 0.44
CA HIS A 116 1.54 -7.60 0.38
C HIS A 116 0.37 -7.40 -0.55
N ASP A 117 -0.23 -8.52 -0.93
CA ASP A 117 -1.53 -8.60 -1.58
C ASP A 117 -2.44 -9.54 -0.79
N TYR A 118 -3.74 -9.43 -1.06
CA TYR A 118 -4.73 -10.42 -0.64
C TYR A 118 -4.88 -11.45 -1.76
N ASP A 119 -4.32 -12.63 -1.54
CA ASP A 119 -4.24 -13.72 -2.51
C ASP A 119 -5.31 -14.79 -2.23
N HIS A 120 -5.77 -15.43 -3.29
CA HIS A 120 -6.60 -16.63 -3.18
C HIS A 120 -5.71 -17.85 -2.99
N ILE A 121 -5.97 -18.65 -1.95
CA ILE A 121 -5.26 -19.93 -1.74
C ILE A 121 -5.46 -20.81 -2.99
N ILE A 122 -6.73 -21.01 -3.37
CA ILE A 122 -7.15 -21.59 -4.65
C ILE A 122 -7.45 -20.45 -5.62
N PRO A 123 -6.73 -20.33 -6.75
CA PRO A 123 -6.93 -19.24 -7.70
C PRO A 123 -8.39 -19.12 -8.18
N TYR A 124 -8.87 -17.89 -8.37
CA TYR A 124 -10.22 -17.62 -8.87
C TYR A 124 -10.51 -18.35 -10.20
N SER A 125 -9.54 -18.39 -11.11
CA SER A 125 -9.64 -19.10 -12.40
C SER A 125 -9.79 -20.62 -12.28
N LYS A 126 -9.59 -21.18 -11.07
CA LYS A 126 -9.76 -22.60 -10.75
C LYS A 126 -10.99 -22.83 -9.86
N GLY A 127 -11.92 -21.87 -9.80
CA GLY A 127 -13.15 -21.96 -9.00
C GLY A 127 -13.01 -21.47 -7.56
N GLY A 128 -11.86 -20.87 -7.20
CA GLY A 128 -11.67 -20.29 -5.87
C GLY A 128 -12.58 -19.09 -5.63
N LYS A 129 -13.43 -19.16 -4.60
CA LYS A 129 -14.32 -18.05 -4.22
C LYS A 129 -13.58 -16.99 -3.41
N SER A 130 -14.08 -15.76 -3.43
CA SER A 130 -13.50 -14.64 -2.67
C SER A 130 -14.00 -14.60 -1.22
N THR A 131 -13.88 -15.72 -0.51
CA THR A 131 -14.29 -15.89 0.90
C THR A 131 -13.10 -15.82 1.85
N LEU A 132 -13.36 -15.72 3.16
CA LEU A 132 -12.31 -15.62 4.18
C LEU A 132 -11.42 -16.86 4.21
N GLU A 133 -11.99 -18.03 4.02
CA GLU A 133 -11.30 -19.32 4.06
C GLU A 133 -10.27 -19.40 2.95
N ASN A 134 -10.61 -18.85 1.78
CA ASN A 134 -9.74 -18.83 0.61
C ASN A 134 -8.84 -17.58 0.54
N CYS A 135 -8.95 -16.63 1.47
CA CYS A 135 -8.07 -15.46 1.50
C CYS A 135 -6.80 -15.73 2.32
N GLN A 136 -5.65 -15.30 1.80
CA GLN A 136 -4.41 -15.20 2.57
C GLN A 136 -3.69 -13.89 2.26
N VAL A 137 -3.03 -13.32 3.26
CA VAL A 137 -2.07 -12.24 3.06
C VAL A 137 -0.78 -12.87 2.54
N LEU A 138 -0.28 -12.42 1.40
CA LEU A 138 0.92 -12.96 0.77
C LEU A 138 1.82 -11.82 0.30
N GLN A 139 3.15 -11.96 0.45
CA GLN A 139 4.07 -10.97 -0.09
C GLN A 139 3.83 -10.76 -1.59
N ALA A 140 3.76 -9.50 -2.04
CA ALA A 140 3.32 -9.18 -3.40
C ALA A 140 4.20 -9.80 -4.50
N THR A 141 5.52 -9.90 -4.27
CA THR A 141 6.45 -10.55 -5.20
C THR A 141 6.18 -12.06 -5.32
N VAL A 142 5.87 -12.72 -4.21
CA VAL A 142 5.47 -14.14 -4.20
C VAL A 142 4.13 -14.31 -4.90
N ASN A 143 3.16 -13.45 -4.59
CA ASN A 143 1.84 -13.48 -5.22
C ASN A 143 1.92 -13.40 -6.75
N ARG A 144 2.69 -12.42 -7.26
CA ARG A 144 2.96 -12.26 -8.70
C ARG A 144 3.65 -13.49 -9.30
N SER A 145 4.57 -14.10 -8.56
CA SER A 145 5.30 -15.29 -9.00
C SER A 145 4.46 -16.58 -8.94
N LYS A 146 3.45 -16.63 -8.06
CA LYS A 146 2.47 -17.71 -7.92
C LYS A 146 1.48 -17.68 -9.08
N GLY A 147 0.86 -16.53 -9.32
CA GLY A 147 -0.17 -16.36 -10.35
C GLY A 147 -1.33 -17.34 -10.16
N ASN A 148 -1.69 -18.07 -11.22
CA ASN A 148 -2.75 -19.09 -11.20
C ASN A 148 -2.23 -20.53 -11.02
N ARG A 149 -0.94 -20.70 -10.68
CA ARG A 149 -0.30 -22.01 -10.56
C ARG A 149 -0.63 -22.63 -9.20
N THR A 150 -1.11 -23.86 -9.21
CA THR A 150 -1.47 -24.62 -8.00
C THR A 150 -0.43 -25.68 -7.63
N GLU A 151 0.53 -25.97 -8.51
CA GLU A 151 1.52 -27.03 -8.34
C GLU A 151 2.81 -26.57 -7.64
N LEU A 152 2.88 -25.30 -7.22
CA LEU A 152 4.06 -24.77 -6.55
C LEU A 152 4.09 -25.24 -5.09
N SER A 153 5.19 -25.87 -4.69
CA SER A 153 5.39 -26.24 -3.30
C SER A 153 5.63 -25.00 -2.43
N LYS A 154 5.41 -25.15 -1.12
CA LYS A 154 5.75 -24.10 -0.15
C LYS A 154 7.22 -23.70 -0.24
N ALA A 155 8.12 -24.66 -0.49
CA ALA A 155 9.56 -24.41 -0.64
C ALA A 155 9.85 -23.53 -1.87
N ASP A 156 9.20 -23.81 -3.01
CA ASP A 156 9.36 -23.01 -4.22
C ASP A 156 8.88 -21.57 -4.03
N LEU A 157 7.79 -21.38 -3.28
CA LEU A 157 7.26 -20.06 -2.96
C LEU A 157 8.18 -19.30 -1.99
N ILE A 158 8.79 -19.99 -1.02
CA ILE A 158 9.80 -19.40 -0.14
C ILE A 158 11.01 -18.93 -0.97
N GLN A 159 11.49 -19.73 -1.93
CA GLN A 159 12.60 -19.34 -2.80
C GLN A 159 12.30 -18.10 -3.66
N LYS A 160 11.03 -17.91 -4.04
CA LYS A 160 10.54 -16.74 -4.78
C LYS A 160 10.25 -15.53 -3.91
N SER A 161 10.37 -15.65 -2.59
CA SER A 161 10.13 -14.54 -1.67
C SER A 161 11.24 -13.50 -1.79
N ALA A 162 10.86 -12.22 -1.76
CA ALA A 162 11.82 -11.13 -1.70
C ALA A 162 12.35 -11.05 -0.26
N TYR A 163 13.58 -11.50 -0.07
CA TYR A 163 14.19 -11.51 1.26
C TYR A 163 14.55 -10.10 1.72
N CYS A 164 14.00 -9.67 2.84
CA CYS A 164 14.38 -8.43 3.52
C CYS A 164 14.57 -8.69 5.01
N ARG A 165 15.82 -8.54 5.49
CA ARG A 165 16.11 -8.44 6.92
C ARG A 165 15.81 -7.02 7.35
N VAL A 166 14.77 -6.87 8.16
CA VAL A 166 14.37 -5.58 8.73
C VAL A 166 14.61 -5.67 10.22
N SER A 167 15.51 -4.84 10.74
CA SER A 167 15.80 -4.81 12.17
C SER A 167 14.63 -4.17 12.93
N ASP A 168 14.60 -4.33 14.25
CA ASP A 168 13.55 -3.72 15.04
C ASP A 168 13.52 -2.19 14.90
N ARG A 169 14.68 -1.56 14.76
CA ARG A 169 14.81 -0.13 14.52
C ARG A 169 14.25 0.29 13.16
N ASP A 170 14.48 -0.50 12.12
CA ASP A 170 13.98 -0.21 10.77
C ASP A 170 12.45 -0.33 10.71
N MET A 171 11.91 -1.33 11.39
CA MET A 171 10.47 -1.49 11.56
C MET A 171 9.87 -0.26 12.28
N ASP A 172 10.51 0.24 13.33
CA ASP A 172 10.07 1.45 14.04
C ASP A 172 10.08 2.67 13.13
N LEU A 173 11.13 2.83 12.32
CA LEU A 173 11.25 3.94 11.39
C LEU A 173 10.14 3.92 10.34
N LEU A 174 9.83 2.74 9.78
CA LEU A 174 8.73 2.57 8.83
C LEU A 174 7.38 2.86 9.47
N GLU A 175 7.19 2.40 10.70
CA GLU A 175 5.96 2.61 11.45
C GLU A 175 5.75 4.09 11.79
N LEU A 176 6.78 4.76 12.29
CA LEU A 176 6.80 6.18 12.56
C LEU A 176 6.53 6.99 11.28
N SER A 177 7.15 6.62 10.16
CA SER A 177 6.98 7.30 8.88
C SER A 177 5.55 7.15 8.33
N ALA A 178 4.91 5.99 8.54
CA ALA A 178 3.60 5.70 7.96
C ALA A 178 2.41 6.06 8.86
N TYR A 179 2.61 6.10 10.18
CA TYR A 179 1.56 6.32 11.18
C TYR A 179 1.83 7.49 12.13
N GLY A 180 3.02 8.07 12.12
CA GLY A 180 3.40 9.16 13.02
C GLY A 180 3.75 8.72 14.45
N ASN A 181 3.70 7.41 14.74
CA ASN A 181 4.08 6.85 16.03
C ASN A 181 4.46 5.36 15.92
N VAL A 182 5.06 4.82 16.98
CA VAL A 182 5.39 3.39 17.11
C VAL A 182 4.56 2.77 18.23
N ARG A 183 3.95 1.62 17.98
CA ARG A 183 3.17 0.83 18.94
C ARG A 183 3.81 -0.55 19.10
N ARG A 184 4.10 -0.92 20.34
CA ARG A 184 4.52 -2.28 20.67
C ARG A 184 3.28 -3.14 20.91
N GLY A 185 3.36 -4.40 20.48
CA GLY A 185 2.39 -5.40 20.91
C GLY A 185 2.54 -5.61 22.42
N GLN A 186 1.50 -6.13 23.08
CA GLN A 186 1.65 -6.57 24.47
C GLN A 186 2.74 -7.63 24.53
N ASP A 187 3.88 -7.29 25.13
CA ASP A 187 4.92 -8.23 25.45
C ASP A 187 4.39 -9.10 26.59
N SER A 188 4.16 -10.39 26.31
CA SER A 188 3.79 -11.38 27.32
C SER A 188 4.99 -11.73 28.24
N GLY A 189 5.83 -10.76 28.59
CA GLY A 189 7.10 -10.95 29.28
C GLY A 189 7.51 -9.70 30.03
N GLY A 190 6.85 -9.44 31.16
CA GLY A 190 7.36 -8.54 32.17
C GLY A 190 8.74 -9.02 32.62
N CYS A 191 9.76 -8.20 32.41
CA CYS A 191 11.03 -8.37 33.10
C CYS A 191 10.83 -7.89 34.54
N ASN A 192 10.53 -8.82 35.45
CA ASN A 192 10.64 -8.56 36.89
C ASN A 192 12.13 -8.58 37.23
N ILE A 193 12.71 -7.40 37.39
CA ILE A 193 14.01 -7.25 38.03
C ILE A 193 13.69 -7.13 39.53
N GLN A 194 13.99 -8.20 40.28
CA GLN A 194 14.10 -8.18 41.74
C GLN A 194 15.53 -7.83 42.13
#